data_AF-A0A2D6MNV0-F1
#
_entry.id   AF-A0A2D6MNV0-F1
#
_cell.length_a   1.000
_cell.length_b   1.000
_cell.length_c   1.000
_cell.angle_alpha   90.00
_cell.angle_beta   90.00
_cell.angle_gamma   90.00
#
_symmetry.space_group_name_H-M   'P 1'
#
loop_
_entity.id
_entity.type
_entity.pdbx_description
1 polymer ?
#
loop_
_entity_poly.entity_id
_entity_poly.type
_entity_poly.pdbx_seq_one_letter_code
_entity_poly.pdbx_strand_id
1 'polypeptide(L)'
;MMAEKILDALKEVIDPELGINIVDLGLVEGVEDTGTRVRVWLGMTSPACPVGPLMRSNAREAVLRVPGVENAEVLLAADFRWSPERMSNEAREQLAARAAAPATPDLASVPITSRHLGEPEAVRALEAHAPESGQRTLAWRRLPLLAAGMLSLVAASWGGLVRLGWAWPIPEPAWVAAHGPLMVCGFLGTLIGVERAVGLEKRWAYAGPVFTGLGALSLLAASSGIAPAGLMTLGALVLVMVFASLLRRQRDLATVTMSIGALCWLVGNVLWLSGSILSQGVPWWMSFLVLTIAGERLELSRFLEPPAGATRAFGASVLAVLVGCTLSSLQTESGARVLGLGFLGLTVWLARYDVARRTLSQPGLTRYVAVCLLSGYCWLAVSSVLSIGLSLPGAGPVYDAILHTLFVGFALSMVFGHAPIIFPSVLNRPLVFRRAFYVHLVVLHVSLAMRSIGDLTGVSELRLCGGLFNAAAIGLFLINMIRSIQVRGPRRAL
;
A
#
# COMPACT_ATOMS: atom_id res chain seq x y z
N MET A 1 -27.25 25.35 -15.29
CA MET A 1 -26.20 26.43 -15.36
C MET A 1 -24.84 25.81 -15.69
N MET A 2 -23.78 26.57 -16.03
CA MET A 2 -22.45 25.99 -16.31
C MET A 2 -21.89 25.20 -15.12
N ALA A 3 -22.04 25.72 -13.90
CA ALA A 3 -21.71 25.01 -12.65
C ALA A 3 -22.38 23.63 -12.52
N GLU A 4 -23.61 23.48 -12.99
CA GLU A 4 -24.36 22.22 -12.95
C GLU A 4 -23.80 21.21 -13.96
N LYS A 5 -23.46 21.66 -15.18
CA LYS A 5 -22.77 20.83 -16.19
C LYS A 5 -21.41 20.35 -15.68
N ILE A 6 -20.70 21.20 -14.93
CA ILE A 6 -19.42 20.84 -14.30
C ILE A 6 -19.65 19.76 -13.22
N LEU A 7 -20.65 19.92 -12.37
CA LEU A 7 -21.00 18.91 -11.37
C LEU A 7 -21.40 17.58 -12.02
N ASP A 8 -22.16 17.60 -13.11
CA ASP A 8 -22.53 16.39 -13.84
C ASP A 8 -21.31 15.70 -14.47
N ALA A 9 -20.37 16.46 -15.04
CA ALA A 9 -19.11 15.88 -15.52
C ALA A 9 -18.28 15.27 -14.37
N LEU A 10 -18.26 15.92 -13.20
CA LEU A 10 -17.56 15.40 -12.03
C LEU A 10 -18.22 14.13 -11.45
N LYS A 11 -19.51 13.86 -11.70
CA LYS A 11 -20.16 12.58 -11.34
C LYS A 11 -19.61 11.37 -12.10
N GLU A 12 -18.98 11.57 -13.26
CA GLU A 12 -18.31 10.48 -13.98
C GLU A 12 -17.01 10.02 -13.31
N VAL A 13 -16.47 10.83 -12.40
CA VAL A 13 -15.21 10.54 -11.71
C VAL A 13 -15.48 9.69 -10.48
N ILE A 14 -15.10 8.42 -10.56
CA ILE A 14 -15.30 7.42 -9.52
C ILE A 14 -14.08 7.32 -8.61
N ASP A 15 -14.30 7.32 -7.29
CA ASP A 15 -13.29 6.95 -6.31
C ASP A 15 -12.99 5.44 -6.44
N PRO A 16 -11.75 5.04 -6.75
CA PRO A 16 -11.43 3.63 -7.00
C PRO A 16 -11.41 2.76 -5.74
N GLU A 17 -11.36 3.36 -4.54
CA GLU A 17 -11.37 2.64 -3.27
C GLU A 17 -12.80 2.33 -2.84
N LEU A 18 -13.74 3.27 -3.05
CA LEU A 18 -15.14 3.14 -2.63
C LEU A 18 -16.08 2.73 -3.77
N GLY A 19 -15.70 2.97 -5.02
CA GLY A 19 -16.54 2.72 -6.19
C GLY A 19 -17.81 3.59 -6.20
N ILE A 20 -17.73 4.82 -5.69
CA ILE A 20 -18.79 5.85 -5.67
C ILE A 20 -18.21 7.11 -6.29
N ASN A 21 -19.02 7.94 -6.95
CA ASN A 21 -18.52 9.18 -7.57
C ASN A 21 -18.20 10.26 -6.54
N ILE A 22 -17.27 11.15 -6.91
CA ILE A 22 -16.74 12.19 -6.02
C ILE A 22 -17.77 13.25 -5.59
N VAL A 23 -18.84 13.44 -6.37
CA VAL A 23 -19.90 14.41 -6.06
C VAL A 23 -20.79 13.86 -4.96
N ASP A 24 -21.27 12.62 -5.11
CA ASP A 24 -22.14 11.97 -4.13
C ASP A 24 -21.37 11.61 -2.84
N LEU A 25 -20.05 11.45 -2.92
CA LEU A 25 -19.18 11.36 -1.74
C LEU A 25 -19.00 12.71 -1.02
N GLY A 26 -19.45 13.82 -1.60
CA GLY A 26 -19.31 15.17 -1.05
C GLY A 26 -17.87 15.68 -1.04
N LEU A 27 -17.03 15.22 -1.98
CA LEU A 27 -15.62 15.62 -2.11
C LEU A 27 -15.44 16.94 -2.85
N VAL A 28 -16.43 17.38 -3.65
CA VAL A 28 -16.38 18.69 -4.30
C VAL A 28 -16.74 19.76 -3.26
N GLU A 29 -15.76 20.54 -2.82
CA GLU A 29 -15.97 21.60 -1.83
C GLU A 29 -16.58 22.85 -2.47
N GLY A 30 -16.17 23.17 -3.70
CA GLY A 30 -16.67 24.32 -4.43
C GLY A 30 -16.20 24.32 -5.87
N VAL A 31 -16.96 25.05 -6.70
CA VAL A 31 -16.65 25.32 -8.10
C VAL A 31 -16.75 26.84 -8.31
N GLU A 32 -15.67 27.45 -8.75
CA GLU A 32 -15.62 28.84 -9.20
C GLU A 32 -15.56 28.84 -10.73
N ASP A 33 -16.49 29.55 -11.36
CA ASP A 33 -16.61 29.65 -12.80
C ASP A 33 -16.54 31.13 -13.21
N THR A 34 -15.53 31.47 -14.02
CA THR A 34 -15.37 32.82 -14.59
C THR A 34 -15.66 32.87 -16.09
N GLY A 35 -16.43 31.90 -16.62
CA GLY A 35 -16.83 31.81 -18.03
C GLY A 35 -15.95 30.84 -18.82
N THR A 36 -14.70 31.21 -19.11
CA THR A 36 -13.75 30.36 -19.85
C THR A 36 -12.80 29.57 -18.95
N ARG A 37 -12.75 29.91 -17.65
CA ARG A 37 -11.89 29.25 -16.66
C ARG A 37 -12.73 28.73 -15.50
N VAL A 38 -12.45 27.49 -15.13
CA VAL A 38 -13.09 26.81 -14.02
C VAL A 38 -12.04 26.44 -12.98
N ARG A 39 -12.31 26.76 -11.73
CA ARG A 39 -11.54 26.29 -10.59
C ARG A 39 -12.40 25.38 -9.73
N VAL A 40 -11.87 24.20 -9.39
CA VAL A 40 -12.54 23.22 -8.52
C VAL A 40 -11.69 22.97 -7.28
N TRP A 41 -12.29 23.08 -6.10
CA TRP A 41 -11.68 22.63 -4.86
C TRP A 41 -12.15 21.20 -4.57
N LEU A 42 -11.20 20.27 -4.62
CA LEU A 42 -11.44 18.85 -4.41
C LEU A 42 -10.87 18.42 -3.06
N GLY A 43 -11.74 17.98 -2.17
CA GLY A 43 -11.38 17.30 -0.94
C GLY A 43 -11.03 15.83 -1.16
N MET A 44 -10.44 15.21 -0.14
CA MET A 44 -10.16 13.78 -0.11
C MET A 44 -10.78 13.17 1.14
N THR A 45 -11.16 11.90 1.06
CA THR A 45 -11.64 11.11 2.22
C THR A 45 -10.57 10.96 3.30
N SER A 46 -9.29 11.03 2.91
CA SER A 46 -8.09 11.04 3.77
C SER A 46 -7.12 12.17 3.39
N PRO A 47 -6.52 12.88 4.37
CA PRO A 47 -5.59 13.99 4.14
C PRO A 47 -4.27 13.60 3.45
N ALA A 48 -3.95 12.31 3.38
CA ALA A 48 -2.77 11.79 2.68
C ALA A 48 -3.13 10.70 1.67
N CYS A 49 -4.35 10.73 1.12
CA CYS A 49 -4.81 9.72 0.18
C CYS A 49 -3.84 9.62 -1.01
N PRO A 50 -3.23 8.44 -1.25
CA PRO A 50 -2.24 8.29 -2.32
C PRO A 50 -2.84 8.51 -3.71
N VAL A 51 -4.15 8.35 -3.87
CA VAL A 51 -4.88 8.52 -5.14
C VAL A 51 -5.23 9.99 -5.44
N GLY A 52 -5.05 10.91 -4.49
CA GLY A 52 -5.40 12.34 -4.64
C GLY A 52 -4.90 13.00 -5.94
N PRO A 53 -3.62 12.82 -6.34
CA PRO A 53 -3.13 13.37 -7.60
C PRO A 53 -3.82 12.82 -8.85
N LEU A 54 -4.17 11.52 -8.85
CA LEU A 54 -4.91 10.88 -9.94
C LEU A 54 -6.35 11.41 -9.98
N MET A 55 -7.01 11.51 -8.81
CA MET A 55 -8.37 12.07 -8.70
C MET A 55 -8.44 13.51 -9.21
N ARG A 56 -7.46 14.35 -8.83
CA ARG A 56 -7.32 15.73 -9.36
C ARG A 56 -7.18 15.73 -10.87
N SER A 57 -6.37 14.82 -11.43
CA SER A 57 -6.19 14.72 -12.88
C SER A 57 -7.48 14.30 -13.58
N ASN A 58 -8.17 13.28 -13.08
CA ASN A 58 -9.43 12.79 -13.64
C ASN A 58 -10.53 13.86 -13.57
N ALA A 59 -10.64 14.56 -12.43
CA ALA A 59 -11.57 15.68 -12.26
C ALA A 59 -11.27 16.81 -13.25
N ARG A 60 -9.99 17.19 -13.42
CA ARG A 60 -9.60 18.21 -14.40
C ARG A 60 -9.98 17.80 -15.81
N GLU A 61 -9.72 16.55 -16.19
CA GLU A 61 -10.05 16.04 -17.52
C GLU A 61 -11.57 16.04 -17.76
N ALA A 62 -12.36 15.61 -16.78
CA ALA A 62 -13.82 15.65 -16.86
C ALA A 62 -14.34 17.08 -17.05
N VAL A 63 -13.81 18.05 -16.29
CA VAL A 63 -14.18 19.47 -16.39
C VAL A 63 -13.83 20.05 -17.76
N LEU A 64 -12.67 19.70 -18.32
CA LEU A 64 -12.23 20.19 -19.65
C LEU A 64 -13.09 19.64 -20.80
N ARG A 65 -13.84 18.55 -20.60
CA ARG A 65 -14.77 18.04 -21.62
C ARG A 65 -16.06 18.85 -21.68
N VAL A 66 -16.34 19.70 -20.69
CA VAL A 66 -17.56 20.51 -20.66
C VAL A 66 -17.46 21.60 -21.73
N PRO A 67 -18.41 21.68 -22.69
CA PRO A 67 -18.37 22.70 -23.73
C PRO A 67 -18.37 24.11 -23.16
N GLY A 68 -17.41 24.94 -23.59
CA GLY A 68 -17.22 26.31 -23.13
C GLY A 68 -16.12 26.49 -22.06
N VAL A 69 -15.57 25.39 -21.53
CA VAL A 69 -14.42 25.45 -20.61
C VAL A 69 -13.12 25.40 -21.42
N GLU A 70 -12.34 26.48 -21.38
CA GLU A 70 -11.02 26.53 -22.04
C GLU A 70 -9.88 26.12 -21.09
N ASN A 71 -10.06 26.37 -19.79
CA ASN A 71 -9.06 26.03 -18.78
C ASN A 71 -9.72 25.54 -17.49
N ALA A 72 -9.21 24.45 -16.94
CA ALA A 72 -9.63 23.90 -15.65
C ALA A 72 -8.43 23.79 -14.70
N GLU A 73 -8.56 24.39 -13.53
CA GLU A 73 -7.64 24.25 -12.40
C GLU A 73 -8.34 23.48 -11.28
N VAL A 74 -7.84 22.28 -10.95
CA VAL A 74 -8.37 21.52 -9.82
C VAL A 74 -7.33 21.54 -8.70
N LEU A 75 -7.71 22.03 -7.52
CA LEU A 75 -6.84 22.16 -6.36
C LEU A 75 -7.29 21.18 -5.28
N LEU A 76 -6.34 20.48 -4.65
CA LEU A 76 -6.66 19.71 -3.45
C LEU A 76 -6.86 20.67 -2.28
N ALA A 77 -8.04 20.62 -1.68
CA ALA A 77 -8.42 21.50 -0.60
C ALA A 77 -7.63 21.19 0.69
N ALA A 78 -6.78 22.13 1.11
CA ALA A 78 -5.76 21.88 2.12
C ALA A 78 -6.32 21.65 3.54
N ASP A 79 -7.43 22.32 3.88
CA ASP A 79 -8.08 22.27 5.20
C ASP A 79 -9.37 21.44 5.19
N PHE A 80 -9.62 20.73 4.09
CA PHE A 80 -10.81 19.91 3.91
C PHE A 80 -10.82 18.75 4.92
N ARG A 81 -11.91 18.66 5.68
CA ARG A 81 -12.20 17.53 6.56
C ARG A 81 -13.40 16.79 6.03
N TRP A 82 -13.19 15.55 5.66
CA TRP A 82 -14.25 14.69 5.20
C TRP A 82 -14.91 13.96 6.38
N SER A 83 -16.24 13.87 6.36
CA SER A 83 -17.03 13.00 7.23
C SER A 83 -18.12 12.30 6.41
N PRO A 84 -18.58 11.10 6.82
CA PRO A 84 -19.71 10.40 6.20
C PRO A 84 -20.98 11.26 6.06
N GLU A 85 -21.11 12.28 6.91
CA GLU A 85 -22.22 13.23 6.89
C GLU A 85 -22.29 14.05 5.59
N ARG A 86 -21.19 14.17 4.84
CA ARG A 86 -21.15 14.89 3.56
C ARG A 86 -21.70 14.08 2.38
N MET A 87 -21.89 12.77 2.55
CA MET A 87 -22.41 11.91 1.48
C MET A 87 -23.88 12.22 1.18
N SER A 88 -24.26 12.13 -0.09
CA SER A 88 -25.67 12.14 -0.48
C SER A 88 -26.42 10.96 0.14
N ASN A 89 -27.76 11.05 0.21
CA ASN A 89 -28.58 9.94 0.66
C ASN A 89 -28.39 8.72 -0.24
N GLU A 90 -28.30 8.89 -1.57
CA GLU A 90 -28.04 7.76 -2.47
C GLU A 90 -26.67 7.13 -2.22
N ALA A 91 -25.62 7.90 -1.96
CA ALA A 91 -24.30 7.34 -1.64
C ALA A 91 -24.32 6.57 -0.31
N ARG A 92 -25.01 7.10 0.72
CA ARG A 92 -25.18 6.38 2.01
C ARG A 92 -25.97 5.10 1.82
N GLU A 93 -27.06 5.14 1.06
CA GLU A 93 -27.87 3.98 0.73
C GLU A 93 -27.09 2.97 -0.10
N GLN A 94 -26.29 3.39 -1.09
CA GLN A 94 -25.42 2.50 -1.85
C GLN A 94 -24.37 1.85 -0.95
N LEU A 95 -23.78 2.60 -0.02
CA LEU A 95 -22.76 2.09 0.88
C LEU A 95 -23.37 1.15 1.95
N ALA A 96 -24.57 1.47 2.44
CA ALA A 96 -25.36 0.64 3.35
C ALA A 96 -25.93 -0.61 2.66
N ALA A 97 -26.41 -0.49 1.42
CA ALA A 97 -26.86 -1.60 0.60
C ALA A 97 -25.68 -2.51 0.24
N ARG A 98 -24.51 -1.96 -0.11
CA ARG A 98 -23.27 -2.75 -0.26
C ARG A 98 -22.80 -3.37 1.07
N ALA A 99 -23.14 -2.76 2.20
CA ALA A 99 -22.90 -3.33 3.52
C ALA A 99 -23.86 -4.49 3.87
N ALA A 100 -25.09 -4.46 3.34
CA ALA A 100 -26.19 -5.36 3.68
C ALA A 100 -26.51 -6.42 2.61
N ALA A 101 -26.09 -6.23 1.35
CA ALA A 101 -26.45 -7.10 0.24
C ALA A 101 -25.59 -8.37 0.19
N PRO A 102 -26.19 -9.56 -0.02
CA PRO A 102 -25.47 -10.71 -0.55
C PRO A 102 -25.00 -10.41 -1.98
N ALA A 103 -23.91 -11.06 -2.39
CA ALA A 103 -23.31 -10.92 -3.72
C ALA A 103 -24.34 -11.11 -4.86
N THR A 104 -24.79 -10.03 -5.49
CA THR A 104 -25.45 -10.11 -6.80
C THR A 104 -24.39 -10.09 -7.89
N PRO A 105 -24.43 -11.02 -8.86
CA PRO A 105 -23.51 -11.02 -9.98
C PRO A 105 -23.91 -9.97 -11.02
N ASP A 106 -22.86 -9.41 -11.63
CA ASP A 106 -22.80 -8.88 -13.00
C ASP A 106 -23.10 -7.39 -13.24
N LEU A 107 -22.02 -6.60 -13.36
CA LEU A 107 -21.95 -5.38 -14.19
C LEU A 107 -20.92 -5.54 -15.33
N ALA A 108 -20.46 -6.76 -15.61
CA ALA A 108 -19.65 -7.07 -16.78
C ALA A 108 -20.50 -7.29 -18.04
N SER A 109 -21.82 -7.09 -17.96
CA SER A 109 -22.75 -7.28 -19.08
C SER A 109 -23.50 -6.01 -19.50
N VAL A 110 -23.15 -4.80 -19.03
CA VAL A 110 -23.60 -3.60 -19.76
C VAL A 110 -22.71 -3.53 -21.01
N PRO A 111 -23.23 -3.86 -22.20
CA PRO A 111 -22.48 -3.55 -23.39
C PRO A 111 -22.49 -2.02 -23.45
N ILE A 112 -21.32 -1.39 -23.56
CA ILE A 112 -21.27 -0.05 -24.14
C ILE A 112 -21.66 -0.26 -25.61
N THR A 113 -22.96 -0.40 -25.87
CA THR A 113 -23.48 -0.33 -27.22
C THR A 113 -23.20 1.09 -27.67
N SER A 114 -22.27 1.20 -28.60
CA SER A 114 -21.85 2.40 -29.32
C SER A 114 -22.96 3.00 -30.19
N ARG A 115 -24.18 3.19 -29.64
CA ARG A 115 -25.35 3.58 -30.44
C ARG A 115 -25.83 5.01 -30.26
N HIS A 116 -25.10 5.88 -29.57
CA HIS A 116 -25.40 7.32 -29.51
C HIS A 116 -24.20 8.24 -29.81
N LEU A 117 -23.17 7.75 -30.51
CA LEU A 117 -22.18 8.63 -31.14
C LEU A 117 -22.39 8.64 -32.65
N GLY A 118 -23.39 9.42 -33.07
CA GLY A 118 -23.22 10.15 -34.32
C GLY A 118 -22.17 11.21 -34.07
N GLU A 119 -20.92 10.96 -34.48
CA GLU A 119 -20.01 11.91 -35.15
C GLU A 119 -18.53 11.48 -35.00
N PRO A 120 -17.75 11.43 -36.10
CA PRO A 120 -16.31 11.11 -36.09
C PRO A 120 -15.42 12.14 -35.35
N GLU A 121 -15.98 13.27 -34.89
CA GLU A 121 -15.23 14.33 -34.22
C GLU A 121 -14.94 14.04 -32.74
N ALA A 122 -15.84 13.36 -32.03
CA ALA A 122 -15.65 13.03 -30.60
C ALA A 122 -14.47 12.06 -30.37
N VAL A 123 -14.20 11.16 -31.32
CA VAL A 123 -13.06 10.22 -31.27
C VAL A 123 -11.75 10.94 -31.64
N ARG A 124 -11.79 11.91 -32.56
CA ARG A 124 -10.62 12.76 -32.86
C ARG A 124 -10.26 13.72 -31.72
N ALA A 125 -11.25 14.18 -30.95
CA ALA A 125 -11.02 14.99 -29.75
C ALA A 125 -10.31 14.21 -28.63
N LEU A 126 -10.59 12.90 -28.51
CA LEU A 126 -9.87 11.97 -27.62
C LEU A 126 -8.43 11.69 -28.10
N GLU A 127 -8.17 11.79 -29.40
CA GLU A 127 -6.85 11.52 -30.00
C GLU A 127 -5.88 12.73 -29.96
N ALA A 128 -6.39 13.96 -29.78
CA ALA A 128 -5.60 15.19 -29.90
C ALA A 128 -4.82 15.60 -28.63
N HIS A 129 -5.15 15.06 -27.45
CA HIS A 129 -4.58 15.55 -26.18
C HIS A 129 -3.54 14.58 -25.61
N ALA A 130 -2.31 14.67 -26.13
CA ALA A 130 -1.15 14.11 -25.47
C ALA A 130 -1.00 14.71 -24.05
N PRO A 131 -0.59 13.95 -23.03
CA PRO A 131 -0.39 14.50 -21.69
C PRO A 131 0.63 15.64 -21.73
N GLU A 132 0.25 16.82 -21.21
CA GLU A 132 1.08 18.02 -21.16
C GLU A 132 2.48 17.74 -20.56
N SER A 133 3.47 18.50 -21.03
CA SER A 133 4.89 18.42 -20.62
C SER A 133 5.11 18.47 -19.10
N GLY A 134 4.26 19.19 -18.35
CA GLY A 134 4.30 19.28 -16.89
C GLY A 134 3.96 17.98 -16.16
N GLN A 135 3.08 17.14 -16.73
CA GLN A 135 2.66 15.89 -16.08
C GLN A 135 3.64 14.74 -16.34
N ARG A 136 4.26 14.71 -17.53
CA ARG A 136 5.40 13.82 -17.79
C ARG A 136 6.52 14.11 -16.79
N THR A 137 6.91 15.36 -16.59
CA THR A 137 8.07 15.71 -15.74
C THR A 137 7.93 15.28 -14.28
N LEU A 138 6.72 15.22 -13.70
CA LEU A 138 6.53 14.75 -12.31
C LEU A 138 6.72 13.24 -12.13
N ALA A 139 6.20 12.42 -13.05
CA ALA A 139 6.35 10.96 -12.98
C ALA A 139 7.82 10.54 -13.13
N TRP A 140 8.56 11.20 -14.04
CA TRP A 140 10.00 10.97 -14.24
C TRP A 140 10.84 11.28 -12.99
N ARG A 141 10.41 12.23 -12.15
CA ARG A 141 11.10 12.57 -10.88
C ARG A 141 10.95 11.49 -9.82
N ARG A 142 9.88 10.68 -9.86
CA ARG A 142 9.59 9.63 -8.86
C ARG A 142 10.18 8.27 -9.25
N LEU A 143 10.43 8.06 -10.55
CA LEU A 143 10.94 6.80 -11.08
C LEU A 143 12.26 6.33 -10.43
N PRO A 144 13.26 7.19 -10.13
CA PRO A 144 14.49 6.75 -9.47
C PRO A 144 14.25 6.16 -8.08
N LEU A 145 13.30 6.71 -7.32
CA LEU A 145 12.96 6.22 -5.97
C LEU A 145 12.26 4.86 -6.05
N LEU A 146 11.32 4.71 -6.97
CA LEU A 146 10.68 3.42 -7.24
C LEU A 146 11.70 2.38 -7.70
N ALA A 147 12.63 2.75 -8.59
CA ALA A 147 13.68 1.87 -9.06
C ALA A 147 14.61 1.42 -7.93
N ALA A 148 15.01 2.34 -7.02
CA ALA A 148 15.81 1.99 -5.85
C ALA A 148 15.10 0.98 -4.94
N GLY A 149 13.80 1.19 -4.68
CA GLY A 149 12.98 0.24 -3.91
C GLY A 149 12.88 -1.13 -4.60
N MET A 150 12.59 -1.17 -5.91
CA MET A 150 12.52 -2.42 -6.67
C MET A 150 13.87 -3.17 -6.73
N LEU A 151 14.98 -2.44 -6.89
CA LEU A 151 16.30 -3.03 -6.87
C LEU A 151 16.61 -3.65 -5.50
N SER A 152 16.22 -2.95 -4.42
CA SER A 152 16.34 -3.47 -3.06
C SER A 152 15.53 -4.75 -2.86
N LEU A 153 14.30 -4.83 -3.37
CA LEU A 153 13.47 -6.05 -3.34
C LEU A 153 14.13 -7.23 -4.05
N VAL A 154 14.65 -7.01 -5.27
CA VAL A 154 15.30 -8.05 -6.06
C VAL A 154 16.58 -8.53 -5.36
N ALA A 155 17.42 -7.60 -4.89
CA ALA A 155 18.65 -7.93 -4.18
C ALA A 155 18.39 -8.63 -2.83
N ALA A 156 17.37 -8.20 -2.07
CA ALA A 156 16.94 -8.87 -0.84
C ALA A 156 16.47 -10.30 -1.11
N SER A 157 15.71 -10.50 -2.19
CA SER A 157 15.22 -11.84 -2.59
C SER A 157 16.39 -12.74 -3.00
N TRP A 158 17.35 -12.22 -3.78
CA TRP A 158 18.56 -12.94 -4.16
C TRP A 158 19.42 -13.31 -2.95
N GLY A 159 19.72 -12.34 -2.09
CA GLY A 159 20.50 -12.56 -0.86
C GLY A 159 19.81 -13.55 0.09
N GLY A 160 18.48 -13.51 0.15
CA GLY A 160 17.68 -14.47 0.92
C GLY A 160 17.76 -15.90 0.38
N LEU A 161 17.78 -16.10 -0.94
CA LEU A 161 17.94 -17.43 -1.54
C LEU A 161 19.34 -18.01 -1.28
N VAL A 162 20.38 -17.18 -1.40
CA VAL A 162 21.75 -17.58 -1.06
C VAL A 162 21.85 -17.92 0.43
N ARG A 163 21.24 -17.10 1.30
CA ARG A 163 21.14 -17.38 2.74
C ARG A 163 20.45 -18.70 3.05
N LEU A 164 19.47 -19.09 2.23
CA LEU A 164 18.71 -20.33 2.40
C LEU A 164 19.52 -21.58 2.03
N GLY A 165 20.57 -21.43 1.22
CA GLY A 165 21.46 -22.52 0.79
C GLY A 165 21.61 -22.68 -0.73
N TRP A 166 21.05 -21.79 -1.55
CA TRP A 166 21.26 -21.82 -3.00
C TRP A 166 22.66 -21.29 -3.36
N ALA A 167 23.47 -22.11 -4.03
CA ALA A 167 24.84 -21.78 -4.44
C ALA A 167 24.89 -20.88 -5.69
N TRP A 168 24.18 -19.75 -5.65
CA TRP A 168 24.20 -18.75 -6.72
C TRP A 168 25.29 -17.70 -6.49
N PRO A 169 25.88 -17.16 -7.56
CA PRO A 169 26.85 -16.09 -7.42
C PRO A 169 26.19 -14.89 -6.73
N ILE A 170 26.90 -14.27 -5.78
CA ILE A 170 26.45 -13.04 -5.14
C ILE A 170 27.47 -11.94 -5.40
N PRO A 171 27.05 -10.76 -5.88
CA PRO A 171 27.98 -9.67 -6.17
C PRO A 171 28.77 -9.25 -4.93
N GLU A 172 28.09 -9.16 -3.79
CA GLU A 172 28.66 -8.74 -2.53
C GLU A 172 28.14 -9.63 -1.38
N PRO A 173 29.02 -10.19 -0.53
CA PRO A 173 28.61 -11.04 0.60
C PRO A 173 27.65 -10.35 1.57
N ALA A 174 27.75 -9.01 1.67
CA ALA A 174 26.89 -8.19 2.53
C ALA A 174 25.40 -8.38 2.23
N TRP A 175 25.02 -8.70 0.99
CA TRP A 175 23.62 -8.89 0.60
C TRP A 175 22.93 -10.03 1.37
N VAL A 176 23.67 -11.09 1.74
CA VAL A 176 23.14 -12.23 2.52
C VAL A 176 22.73 -11.80 3.93
N ALA A 177 23.61 -11.04 4.59
CA ALA A 177 23.37 -10.50 5.93
C ALA A 177 22.31 -9.39 5.90
N ALA A 178 22.29 -8.61 4.82
CA ALA A 178 21.44 -7.45 4.63
C ALA A 178 20.04 -7.75 4.07
N HIS A 179 19.70 -9.00 3.72
CA HIS A 179 18.42 -9.30 3.07
C HIS A 179 17.20 -8.74 3.83
N GLY A 180 17.20 -8.84 5.17
CA GLY A 180 16.13 -8.31 6.03
C GLY A 180 16.05 -6.78 5.99
N PRO A 181 17.14 -6.05 6.32
CA PRO A 181 17.19 -4.60 6.19
C PRO A 181 16.89 -4.08 4.78
N LEU A 182 17.37 -4.74 3.72
CA LEU A 182 17.01 -4.41 2.34
C LEU A 182 15.51 -4.57 2.11
N MET A 183 14.89 -5.65 2.57
CA MET A 183 13.45 -5.87 2.40
C MET A 183 12.61 -4.83 3.15
N VAL A 184 12.89 -4.61 4.44
CA VAL A 184 12.05 -3.73 5.28
C VAL A 184 12.41 -2.26 5.10
N CYS A 185 13.68 -1.90 5.25
CA CYS A 185 14.10 -0.51 5.31
C CYS A 185 14.40 0.07 3.93
N GLY A 186 14.96 -0.75 3.02
CA GLY A 186 15.22 -0.38 1.63
C GLY A 186 13.96 -0.41 0.77
N PHE A 187 13.35 -1.56 0.59
CA PHE A 187 12.19 -1.74 -0.27
C PHE A 187 10.90 -1.14 0.32
N LEU A 188 10.39 -1.70 1.42
CA LEU A 188 9.10 -1.26 1.99
C LEU A 188 9.19 0.17 2.52
N GLY A 189 10.30 0.53 3.19
CA GLY A 189 10.55 1.89 3.68
C GLY A 189 10.56 2.95 2.57
N THR A 190 11.21 2.67 1.42
CA THR A 190 11.17 3.60 0.29
C THR A 190 9.77 3.67 -0.33
N LEU A 191 9.08 2.55 -0.54
CA LEU A 191 7.74 2.58 -1.17
C LEU A 191 6.70 3.29 -0.29
N ILE A 192 6.62 2.94 0.99
CA ILE A 192 5.72 3.60 1.96
C ILE A 192 6.08 5.09 2.04
N GLY A 193 7.39 5.42 2.07
CA GLY A 193 7.86 6.81 2.06
C GLY A 193 7.42 7.59 0.82
N VAL A 194 7.52 7.00 -0.38
CA VAL A 194 7.05 7.61 -1.63
C VAL A 194 5.55 7.81 -1.59
N GLU A 195 4.79 6.79 -1.22
CA GLU A 195 3.33 6.85 -1.13
C GLU A 195 2.87 7.99 -0.22
N ARG A 196 3.45 8.10 0.98
CA ARG A 196 3.09 9.16 1.93
C ARG A 196 3.57 10.54 1.50
N ALA A 197 4.72 10.64 0.81
CA ALA A 197 5.19 11.90 0.23
C ALA A 197 4.30 12.37 -0.93
N VAL A 198 3.74 11.44 -1.72
CA VAL A 198 2.76 11.72 -2.76
C VAL A 198 1.45 12.20 -2.15
N GLY A 199 0.94 11.52 -1.13
CA GLY A 199 -0.30 11.88 -0.44
C GLY A 199 -0.25 13.25 0.25
N LEU A 200 0.89 13.62 0.87
CA LEU A 200 1.03 14.90 1.58
C LEU A 200 1.24 16.11 0.63
N GLU A 201 1.65 15.88 -0.62
CA GLU A 201 2.00 16.91 -1.62
C GLU A 201 3.02 17.97 -1.12
N LYS A 202 3.95 17.59 -0.23
CA LYS A 202 5.02 18.47 0.27
C LYS A 202 6.41 17.99 -0.18
N ARG A 203 7.23 18.91 -0.68
CA ARG A 203 8.58 18.59 -1.21
C ARG A 203 9.51 17.96 -0.16
N TRP A 204 9.46 18.44 1.09
CA TRP A 204 10.31 17.92 2.16
C TRP A 204 10.01 16.45 2.50
N ALA A 205 8.78 15.98 2.27
CA ALA A 205 8.39 14.60 2.56
C ALA A 205 9.17 13.58 1.71
N TYR A 206 9.63 13.98 0.52
CA TYR A 206 10.46 13.15 -0.36
C TYR A 206 11.87 12.91 0.17
N ALA A 207 12.33 13.66 1.19
CA ALA A 207 13.63 13.39 1.81
C ALA A 207 13.68 11.97 2.42
N GLY A 208 12.55 11.49 2.97
CA GLY A 208 12.45 10.15 3.55
C GLY A 208 12.75 9.00 2.56
N PRO A 209 12.01 8.88 1.45
CA PRO A 209 12.29 7.88 0.42
C PRO A 209 13.66 8.08 -0.26
N VAL A 210 14.16 9.32 -0.37
CA VAL A 210 15.53 9.57 -0.85
C VAL A 210 16.56 8.94 0.08
N PHE A 211 16.47 9.19 1.39
CA PHE A 211 17.42 8.64 2.36
C PHE A 211 17.37 7.11 2.42
N THR A 212 16.18 6.51 2.42
CA THR A 212 16.04 5.04 2.41
C THR A 212 16.54 4.42 1.11
N GLY A 213 16.24 5.03 -0.04
CA GLY A 213 16.74 4.58 -1.34
C GLY A 213 18.26 4.67 -1.45
N LEU A 214 18.87 5.79 -1.02
CA LEU A 214 20.32 5.95 -0.98
C LEU A 214 20.97 4.97 0.01
N GLY A 215 20.37 4.75 1.18
CA GLY A 215 20.82 3.76 2.14
C GLY A 215 20.80 2.34 1.55
N ALA A 216 19.75 1.98 0.80
CA ALA A 216 19.66 0.70 0.12
C ALA A 216 20.75 0.55 -0.94
N LEU A 217 20.91 1.55 -1.82
CA LEU A 217 21.96 1.55 -2.85
C LEU A 217 23.37 1.47 -2.26
N SER A 218 23.62 2.17 -1.16
CA SER A 218 24.87 2.11 -0.40
C SER A 218 25.15 0.67 0.05
N LEU A 219 24.14 0.00 0.62
CA LEU A 219 24.27 -1.37 1.11
C LEU A 219 24.49 -2.38 -0.03
N LEU A 220 23.95 -2.10 -1.22
CA LEU A 220 24.20 -2.90 -2.42
C LEU A 220 25.61 -2.71 -2.98
N ALA A 221 26.17 -1.50 -2.86
CA ALA A 221 27.51 -1.13 -3.33
C ALA A 221 28.63 -1.48 -2.32
N ALA A 222 28.48 -2.58 -1.58
CA ALA A 222 29.47 -3.10 -0.63
C ALA A 222 29.77 -2.23 0.61
N SER A 223 29.00 -1.15 0.88
CA SER A 223 29.19 -0.42 2.14
C SER A 223 28.54 -1.17 3.29
N SER A 224 29.33 -1.97 4.02
CA SER A 224 28.93 -2.51 5.33
C SER A 224 29.26 -1.48 6.42
N GLY A 225 28.30 -1.12 7.26
CA GLY A 225 28.57 -0.28 8.43
C GLY A 225 27.43 0.67 8.82
N ILE A 226 27.79 1.71 9.57
CA ILE A 226 26.88 2.68 10.18
C ILE A 226 26.22 3.58 9.12
N ALA A 227 26.87 3.81 7.97
CA ALA A 227 26.39 4.75 6.95
C ALA A 227 25.04 4.34 6.32
N PRO A 228 24.85 3.12 5.77
CA PRO A 228 23.54 2.69 5.28
C PRO A 228 22.45 2.71 6.37
N ALA A 229 22.77 2.23 7.57
CA ALA A 229 21.84 2.23 8.69
C ALA A 229 21.45 3.67 9.09
N GLY A 230 22.40 4.60 9.07
CA GLY A 230 22.20 6.01 9.38
C GLY A 230 21.29 6.69 8.36
N LEU A 231 21.52 6.46 7.06
CA LEU A 231 20.64 6.93 5.99
C LEU A 231 19.21 6.38 6.16
N MET A 232 19.05 5.08 6.39
CA MET A 232 17.72 4.48 6.61
C MET A 232 17.05 5.00 7.91
N THR A 233 17.82 5.31 8.95
CA THR A 233 17.33 5.93 10.19
C THR A 233 16.84 7.36 9.94
N LEU A 234 17.58 8.16 9.15
CA LEU A 234 17.11 9.48 8.71
C LEU A 234 15.82 9.38 7.90
N GLY A 235 15.71 8.38 7.03
CA GLY A 235 14.48 8.09 6.30
C GLY A 235 13.28 7.82 7.21
N ALA A 236 13.48 7.01 8.25
CA ALA A 236 12.46 6.75 9.27
C ALA A 236 12.08 8.00 10.08
N LEU A 237 13.06 8.85 10.42
CA LEU A 237 12.80 10.13 11.08
C LEU A 237 11.93 11.05 10.23
N VAL A 238 12.18 11.13 8.92
CA VAL A 238 11.31 11.90 8.01
C VAL A 238 9.90 11.33 7.97
N LEU A 239 9.74 10.00 7.94
CA LEU A 239 8.41 9.39 7.98
C LEU A 239 7.65 9.72 9.27
N VAL A 240 8.33 9.72 10.43
CA VAL A 240 7.76 10.19 11.69
C VAL A 240 7.32 11.66 11.60
N MET A 241 8.13 12.54 10.98
CA MET A 241 7.75 13.94 10.76
C MET A 241 6.53 14.08 9.83
N VAL A 242 6.42 13.24 8.79
CA VAL A 242 5.25 13.19 7.90
C VAL A 242 3.99 12.86 8.70
N PHE A 243 4.02 11.80 9.50
CA PHE A 243 2.87 11.42 10.31
C PHE A 243 2.57 12.41 11.44
N ALA A 244 3.58 13.05 12.03
CA ALA A 244 3.38 14.13 12.99
C ALA A 244 2.69 15.34 12.33
N SER A 245 2.99 15.65 11.06
CA SER A 245 2.28 16.67 10.29
C SER A 245 0.82 16.28 10.03
N LEU A 246 0.56 15.01 9.71
CA LEU A 246 -0.80 14.49 9.51
C LEU A 246 -1.62 14.50 10.80
N LEU A 247 -1.05 14.11 11.94
CA LEU A 247 -1.69 14.18 13.25
C LEU A 247 -2.10 15.60 13.66
N ARG A 248 -1.38 16.63 13.20
CA ARG A 248 -1.77 18.03 13.44
C ARG A 248 -2.99 18.43 12.63
N ARG A 249 -3.22 17.81 11.46
CA ARG A 249 -4.38 18.05 10.59
C ARG A 249 -5.59 17.27 11.07
N GLN A 250 -5.46 15.97 11.27
CA GLN A 250 -6.54 15.07 11.67
C GLN A 250 -6.05 14.12 12.78
N ARG A 251 -6.75 14.15 13.92
CA ARG A 251 -6.50 13.23 15.04
C ARG A 251 -7.57 12.16 15.05
N ASP A 252 -7.35 11.11 14.27
CA ASP A 252 -8.16 9.90 14.30
C ASP A 252 -7.31 8.69 14.69
N LEU A 253 -7.98 7.60 15.08
CA LEU A 253 -7.32 6.38 15.54
C LEU A 253 -6.41 5.78 14.46
N ALA A 254 -6.80 5.89 13.18
CA ALA A 254 -6.01 5.43 12.06
C ALA A 254 -4.67 6.17 11.96
N THR A 255 -4.69 7.50 11.94
CA THR A 255 -3.48 8.33 11.86
C THR A 255 -2.59 8.15 13.08
N VAL A 256 -3.16 8.01 14.28
CA VAL A 256 -2.41 7.68 15.50
C VAL A 256 -1.71 6.32 15.35
N THR A 257 -2.40 5.30 14.86
CA THR A 257 -1.84 3.95 14.72
C THR A 257 -0.70 3.91 13.70
N MET A 258 -0.85 4.57 12.55
CA MET A 258 0.23 4.69 11.57
C MET A 258 1.44 5.47 12.12
N SER A 259 1.20 6.52 12.91
CA SER A 259 2.26 7.30 13.57
C SER A 259 3.06 6.46 14.56
N ILE A 260 2.36 5.61 15.34
CA ILE A 260 2.99 4.63 16.22
C ILE A 260 3.83 3.64 15.39
N GLY A 261 3.31 3.15 14.27
CA GLY A 261 4.06 2.29 13.34
C GLY A 261 5.36 2.95 12.87
N ALA A 262 5.31 4.21 12.44
CA ALA A 262 6.50 4.96 12.01
C ALA A 262 7.52 5.14 13.15
N LEU A 263 7.06 5.37 14.39
CA LEU A 263 7.93 5.40 15.58
C LEU A 263 8.57 4.05 15.85
N CYS A 264 7.82 2.93 15.72
CA CYS A 264 8.41 1.59 15.83
C CYS A 264 9.52 1.40 14.80
N TRP A 265 9.32 1.83 13.55
CA TRP A 265 10.36 1.74 12.52
C TRP A 265 11.62 2.51 12.90
N LEU A 266 11.46 3.74 13.40
CA LEU A 266 12.57 4.57 13.86
C LEU A 266 13.33 3.88 15.00
N VAL A 267 12.63 3.33 16.00
CA VAL A 267 13.26 2.59 17.11
C VAL A 267 14.06 1.38 16.58
N GLY A 268 13.47 0.57 15.70
CA GLY A 268 14.16 -0.56 15.08
C GLY A 268 15.42 -0.14 14.32
N ASN A 269 15.37 0.97 13.58
CA ASN A 269 16.52 1.51 12.86
C ASN A 269 17.60 2.08 13.79
N VAL A 270 17.21 2.74 14.88
CA VAL A 270 18.15 3.23 15.91
C VAL A 270 18.86 2.08 16.61
N LEU A 271 18.16 1.00 16.94
CA LEU A 271 18.77 -0.21 17.51
C LEU A 271 19.76 -0.85 16.53
N TRP A 272 19.42 -0.92 15.25
CA TRP A 272 20.35 -1.40 14.23
C TRP A 272 21.57 -0.48 14.08
N LEU A 273 21.35 0.84 14.08
CA LEU A 273 22.40 1.85 13.98
C LEU A 273 23.37 1.82 15.17
N SER A 274 22.88 1.50 16.37
CA SER A 274 23.71 1.38 17.58
C SER A 274 24.59 0.13 17.61
N GLY A 275 24.50 -0.74 16.58
CA GLY A 275 25.25 -2.00 16.52
C GLY A 275 24.59 -3.13 17.32
N SER A 276 23.32 -2.99 17.72
CA SER A 276 22.58 -4.06 18.38
C SER A 276 22.37 -5.24 17.42
N ILE A 277 22.16 -6.43 17.98
CA ILE A 277 21.86 -7.63 17.19
C ILE A 277 20.57 -7.39 16.38
N LEU A 278 20.58 -7.71 15.09
CA LEU A 278 19.44 -7.48 14.18
C LEU A 278 18.12 -8.03 14.72
N SER A 279 18.15 -9.16 15.42
CA SER A 279 16.95 -9.78 16.03
C SER A 279 16.25 -8.88 17.06
N GLN A 280 16.94 -7.91 17.67
CA GLN A 280 16.33 -6.93 18.57
C GLN A 280 15.54 -5.84 17.81
N GLY A 281 15.96 -5.49 16.59
CA GLY A 281 15.24 -4.52 15.74
C GLY A 281 14.02 -5.13 15.05
N VAL A 282 14.02 -6.45 14.81
CA VAL A 282 12.97 -7.15 14.07
C VAL A 282 11.56 -7.01 14.67
N PRO A 283 11.31 -7.15 15.99
CA PRO A 283 9.99 -6.91 16.57
C PRO A 283 9.42 -5.51 16.26
N TRP A 284 10.30 -4.50 16.25
CA TRP A 284 9.94 -3.13 15.92
C TRP A 284 9.62 -2.96 14.44
N TRP A 285 10.36 -3.62 13.56
CA TRP A 285 10.11 -3.65 12.12
C TRP A 285 8.84 -4.42 11.74
N MET A 286 8.55 -5.54 12.42
CA MET A 286 7.28 -6.26 12.28
C MET A 286 6.11 -5.35 12.66
N SER A 287 6.23 -4.68 13.81
CA SER A 287 5.19 -3.77 14.32
C SER A 287 5.01 -2.54 13.44
N PHE A 288 6.09 -1.99 12.87
CA PHE A 288 5.99 -0.94 11.87
C PHE A 288 5.04 -1.34 10.72
N LEU A 289 5.26 -2.49 10.10
CA LEU A 289 4.44 -2.92 8.97
C LEU A 289 3.01 -3.23 9.40
N VAL A 290 2.83 -4.02 10.48
CA VAL A 290 1.49 -4.42 10.95
C VAL A 290 0.67 -3.21 11.36
N LEU A 291 1.24 -2.25 12.12
CA LEU A 291 0.52 -1.06 12.57
C LEU A 291 0.27 -0.08 11.43
N THR A 292 1.21 0.09 10.50
CA THR A 292 1.00 0.96 9.32
C THR A 292 -0.14 0.42 8.45
N ILE A 293 -0.12 -0.88 8.16
CA ILE A 293 -1.18 -1.54 7.38
C ILE A 293 -2.51 -1.49 8.14
N ALA A 294 -2.53 -1.86 9.42
CA ALA A 294 -3.75 -1.83 10.23
C ALA A 294 -4.34 -0.42 10.32
N GLY A 295 -3.50 0.60 10.44
CA GLY A 295 -3.90 2.00 10.44
C GLY A 295 -4.50 2.45 9.11
N GLU A 296 -3.84 2.14 7.99
CA GLU A 296 -4.37 2.42 6.63
C GLU A 296 -5.72 1.73 6.41
N ARG A 297 -5.84 0.47 6.83
CA ARG A 297 -7.08 -0.31 6.71
C ARG A 297 -8.22 0.21 7.58
N LEU A 298 -7.90 0.66 8.78
CA LEU A 298 -8.85 1.34 9.67
C LEU A 298 -9.31 2.66 9.04
N GLU A 299 -8.41 3.40 8.39
CA GLU A 299 -8.72 4.62 7.66
C GLU A 299 -9.69 4.37 6.50
N LEU A 300 -9.53 3.28 5.74
CA LEU A 300 -10.46 2.89 4.68
C LEU A 300 -11.79 2.35 5.21
N SER A 301 -11.80 1.81 6.43
CA SER A 301 -13.01 1.28 7.07
C SER A 301 -13.77 2.34 7.88
N ARG A 302 -13.37 3.62 7.83
CA ARG A 302 -14.02 4.73 8.54
C ARG A 302 -15.50 4.90 8.25
N PHE A 303 -15.96 4.38 7.11
CA PHE A 303 -17.36 4.38 6.68
C PHE A 303 -18.21 3.34 7.41
N LEU A 304 -17.57 2.40 8.11
CA LEU A 304 -18.18 1.34 8.88
C LEU A 304 -17.89 1.61 10.35
N GLU A 305 -18.51 2.65 10.93
CA GLU A 305 -18.29 3.09 12.32
C GLU A 305 -18.26 1.88 13.28
N PRO A 306 -17.08 1.44 13.74
CA PRO A 306 -17.00 0.25 14.55
C PRO A 306 -17.59 0.55 15.94
N PRO A 307 -18.29 -0.43 16.56
CA PRO A 307 -18.89 -0.21 17.87
C PRO A 307 -17.80 0.15 18.90
N ALA A 308 -18.15 0.92 19.93
CA ALA A 308 -17.18 1.40 20.92
C ALA A 308 -16.35 0.28 21.59
N GLY A 309 -16.91 -0.92 21.71
CA GLY A 309 -16.17 -2.11 22.17
C GLY A 309 -15.05 -2.54 21.19
N ALA A 310 -15.31 -2.49 19.89
CA ALA A 310 -14.33 -2.82 18.86
C ALA A 310 -13.19 -1.79 18.81
N THR A 311 -13.49 -0.50 18.97
CA THR A 311 -12.47 0.55 19.05
C THR A 311 -11.53 0.35 20.25
N ARG A 312 -12.09 -0.01 21.43
CA ARG A 312 -11.29 -0.34 22.61
C ARG A 312 -10.44 -1.60 22.42
N ALA A 313 -11.01 -2.65 21.80
CA ALA A 313 -10.28 -3.88 21.51
C ALA A 313 -9.11 -3.64 20.54
N PHE A 314 -9.29 -2.78 19.54
CA PHE A 314 -8.21 -2.37 18.64
C PHE A 314 -7.10 -1.64 19.41
N GLY A 315 -7.45 -0.62 20.22
CA GLY A 315 -6.49 0.11 21.04
C GLY A 315 -5.74 -0.78 22.03
N ALA A 316 -6.42 -1.74 22.67
CA ALA A 316 -5.78 -2.72 23.54
C ALA A 316 -4.81 -3.64 22.79
N SER A 317 -5.13 -4.02 21.55
CA SER A 317 -4.25 -4.83 20.71
C SER A 317 -3.00 -4.05 20.29
N VAL A 318 -3.14 -2.77 19.93
CA VAL A 318 -1.99 -1.87 19.66
C VAL A 318 -1.11 -1.71 20.91
N LEU A 319 -1.71 -1.54 22.09
CA LEU A 319 -0.96 -1.47 23.34
C LEU A 319 -0.20 -2.77 23.62
N ALA A 320 -0.83 -3.94 23.42
CA ALA A 320 -0.18 -5.23 23.57
C ALA A 320 1.01 -5.39 22.60
N VAL A 321 0.89 -4.92 21.35
CA VAL A 321 2.01 -4.88 20.39
C VAL A 321 3.18 -4.03 20.94
N LEU A 322 2.90 -2.84 21.47
CA LEU A 322 3.95 -1.97 22.03
C LEU A 322 4.63 -2.57 23.26
N VAL A 323 3.86 -3.17 24.16
CA VAL A 323 4.40 -3.90 25.32
C VAL A 323 5.21 -5.12 24.85
N GLY A 324 4.76 -5.82 23.81
CA GLY A 324 5.48 -6.94 23.21
C GLY A 324 6.83 -6.52 22.62
N CYS A 325 6.88 -5.39 21.90
CA CYS A 325 8.13 -4.82 21.38
C CYS A 325 9.13 -4.47 22.48
N THR A 326 8.69 -3.73 23.51
CA THR A 326 9.57 -3.32 24.61
C THR A 326 10.05 -4.52 25.41
N LEU A 327 9.16 -5.47 25.69
CA LEU A 327 9.52 -6.69 26.39
C LEU A 327 10.44 -7.57 25.55
N SER A 328 10.31 -7.60 24.22
CA SER A 328 11.20 -8.37 23.33
C SER A 328 12.65 -7.88 23.38
N SER A 329 12.87 -6.59 23.67
CA SER A 329 14.20 -6.02 23.90
C SER A 329 14.84 -6.45 25.24
N LEU A 330 14.03 -6.89 26.21
CA LEU A 330 14.49 -7.30 27.55
C LEU A 330 14.50 -8.82 27.72
N GLN A 331 13.46 -9.49 27.23
CA GLN A 331 13.17 -10.91 27.34
C GLN A 331 12.54 -11.40 26.03
N THR A 332 13.36 -12.01 25.18
CA THR A 332 12.97 -12.38 23.81
C THR A 332 11.73 -13.28 23.75
N GLU A 333 11.61 -14.29 24.62
CA GLU A 333 10.46 -15.21 24.58
C GLU A 333 9.16 -14.56 25.07
N SER A 334 9.16 -13.99 26.27
CA SER A 334 7.98 -13.34 26.85
C SER A 334 7.49 -12.20 25.95
N GLY A 335 8.43 -11.42 25.42
CA GLY A 335 8.14 -10.33 24.49
C GLY A 335 7.46 -10.81 23.22
N ALA A 336 7.97 -11.88 22.62
CA ALA A 336 7.39 -12.41 21.40
C ALA A 336 5.99 -13.01 21.59
N ARG A 337 5.71 -13.64 22.74
CA ARG A 337 4.36 -14.14 23.05
C ARG A 337 3.36 -13.00 23.19
N VAL A 338 3.74 -11.93 23.91
CA VAL A 338 2.89 -10.73 24.06
C VAL A 338 2.69 -10.03 22.72
N LEU A 339 3.75 -9.93 21.90
CA LEU A 339 3.66 -9.40 20.54
C LEU A 339 2.71 -10.23 19.67
N GLY A 340 2.83 -11.56 19.71
CA GLY A 340 1.94 -12.49 19.02
C GLY A 340 0.48 -12.35 19.46
N LEU A 341 0.21 -12.16 20.76
CA LEU A 341 -1.15 -11.86 21.25
C LEU A 341 -1.68 -10.53 20.71
N GLY A 342 -0.86 -9.49 20.67
CA GLY A 342 -1.21 -8.20 20.08
C GLY A 342 -1.55 -8.31 18.59
N PHE A 343 -0.71 -9.01 17.81
CA PHE A 343 -0.97 -9.26 16.40
C PHE A 343 -2.18 -10.15 16.16
N LEU A 344 -2.43 -11.15 17.00
CA LEU A 344 -3.63 -11.97 16.92
C LEU A 344 -4.89 -11.13 17.18
N GLY A 345 -4.86 -10.25 18.18
CA GLY A 345 -5.93 -9.31 18.48
C GLY A 345 -6.24 -8.38 17.30
N LEU A 346 -5.20 -7.78 16.71
CA LEU A 346 -5.33 -6.96 15.49
C LEU A 346 -5.87 -7.79 14.31
N THR A 347 -5.42 -9.03 14.15
CA THR A 347 -5.87 -9.91 13.07
C THR A 347 -7.35 -10.24 13.20
N VAL A 348 -7.80 -10.62 14.40
CA VAL A 348 -9.22 -10.91 14.67
C VAL A 348 -10.06 -9.65 14.42
N TRP A 349 -9.57 -8.49 14.85
CA TRP A 349 -10.24 -7.21 14.62
C TRP A 349 -10.36 -6.88 13.13
N LEU A 350 -9.24 -6.89 12.39
CA LEU A 350 -9.20 -6.60 10.95
C LEU A 350 -10.07 -7.59 10.18
N ALA A 351 -9.96 -8.87 10.51
CA ALA A 351 -10.79 -9.88 9.91
C ALA A 351 -12.27 -9.54 10.16
N ARG A 352 -12.70 -9.12 11.36
CA ARG A 352 -14.13 -8.90 11.65
C ARG A 352 -14.70 -7.60 11.08
N TYR A 353 -13.91 -6.54 11.05
CA TYR A 353 -14.38 -5.15 10.83
C TYR A 353 -13.84 -4.49 9.56
N ASP A 354 -12.82 -5.05 8.88
CA ASP A 354 -12.35 -4.52 7.60
C ASP A 354 -13.40 -4.73 6.49
N VAL A 355 -13.51 -3.74 5.59
CA VAL A 355 -14.36 -3.78 4.40
C VAL A 355 -14.02 -4.93 3.43
N ALA A 356 -12.82 -5.51 3.50
CA ALA A 356 -12.34 -6.60 2.64
C ALA A 356 -13.31 -7.78 2.52
N ARG A 357 -14.02 -8.15 3.60
CA ARG A 357 -15.02 -9.23 3.53
C ARG A 357 -16.20 -8.90 2.64
N ARG A 358 -16.59 -7.63 2.58
CA ARG A 358 -17.74 -7.16 1.82
C ARG A 358 -17.38 -7.03 0.34
N THR A 359 -16.16 -6.54 0.07
CA THR A 359 -15.65 -6.38 -1.29
C THR A 359 -15.26 -7.69 -1.97
N LEU A 360 -15.19 -8.81 -1.23
CA LEU A 360 -14.96 -10.15 -1.80
C LEU A 360 -16.03 -10.55 -2.84
N SER A 361 -17.25 -10.05 -2.66
CA SER A 361 -18.37 -10.28 -3.59
C SER A 361 -18.22 -9.55 -4.92
N GLN A 362 -17.54 -8.40 -4.93
CA GLN A 362 -17.40 -7.56 -6.11
C GLN A 362 -16.50 -8.23 -7.16
N PRO A 363 -16.64 -7.92 -8.46
CA PRO A 363 -15.77 -8.47 -9.51
C PRO A 363 -14.49 -7.63 -9.72
N GLY A 364 -13.57 -8.14 -10.55
CA GLY A 364 -12.41 -7.37 -11.04
C GLY A 364 -11.30 -7.15 -10.00
N LEU A 365 -10.70 -5.95 -10.04
CA LEU A 365 -9.58 -5.56 -9.19
C LEU A 365 -9.97 -5.56 -7.70
N THR A 366 -11.18 -5.09 -7.38
CA THR A 366 -11.66 -5.01 -6.01
C THR A 366 -11.76 -6.38 -5.34
N ARG A 367 -12.18 -7.42 -6.08
CA ARG A 367 -12.12 -8.80 -5.60
C ARG A 367 -10.70 -9.24 -5.29
N TYR A 368 -9.80 -8.98 -6.23
CA TYR A 368 -8.41 -9.42 -6.13
C TYR A 368 -7.73 -8.79 -4.91
N VAL A 369 -7.93 -7.48 -4.72
CA VAL A 369 -7.51 -6.75 -3.52
C VAL A 369 -8.05 -7.45 -2.28
N ALA A 370 -9.37 -7.67 -2.19
CA ALA A 370 -10.00 -8.33 -1.05
C ALA A 370 -9.41 -9.74 -0.75
N VAL A 371 -9.14 -10.54 -1.78
CA VAL A 371 -8.50 -11.87 -1.63
C VAL A 371 -7.09 -11.74 -1.07
N CYS A 372 -6.27 -10.81 -1.58
CA CYS A 372 -4.93 -10.54 -1.05
C CYS A 372 -4.95 -10.11 0.42
N LEU A 373 -5.91 -9.25 0.81
CA LEU A 373 -6.03 -8.80 2.19
C LEU A 373 -6.44 -9.93 3.14
N LEU A 374 -7.49 -10.68 2.79
CA LEU A 374 -7.98 -11.77 3.63
C LEU A 374 -6.95 -12.90 3.76
N SER A 375 -6.26 -13.26 2.67
CA SER A 375 -5.18 -14.25 2.75
C SER A 375 -4.00 -13.72 3.57
N GLY A 376 -3.68 -12.43 3.47
CA GLY A 376 -2.71 -11.78 4.34
C GLY A 376 -3.06 -11.89 5.82
N TYR A 377 -4.33 -11.66 6.20
CA TYR A 377 -4.78 -11.85 7.58
C TYR A 377 -4.64 -13.29 8.06
N CYS A 378 -4.92 -14.28 7.21
CA CYS A 378 -4.66 -15.68 7.55
C CYS A 378 -3.19 -15.91 7.90
N TRP A 379 -2.26 -15.34 7.12
CA TRP A 379 -0.83 -15.46 7.39
C TRP A 379 -0.37 -14.72 8.65
N LEU A 380 -0.95 -13.54 8.94
CA LEU A 380 -0.68 -12.84 10.20
C LEU A 380 -1.18 -13.65 11.41
N ALA A 381 -2.33 -14.32 11.30
CA ALA A 381 -2.82 -15.24 12.34
C ALA A 381 -1.85 -16.42 12.53
N VAL A 382 -1.36 -17.03 11.45
CA VAL A 382 -0.36 -18.11 11.53
C VAL A 382 0.91 -17.63 12.23
N SER A 383 1.47 -16.49 11.81
CA SER A 383 2.65 -15.90 12.45
C SER A 383 2.43 -15.63 13.94
N SER A 384 1.25 -15.11 14.30
CA SER A 384 0.86 -14.84 15.68
C SER A 384 0.77 -16.11 16.52
N VAL A 385 0.11 -17.16 16.02
CA VAL A 385 0.00 -18.46 16.71
C VAL A 385 1.35 -19.12 16.90
N LEU A 386 2.22 -19.10 15.88
CA LEU A 386 3.58 -19.62 15.99
C LEU A 386 4.40 -18.85 17.04
N SER A 387 4.26 -17.52 17.10
CA SER A 387 4.97 -16.67 18.07
C SER A 387 4.49 -16.87 19.51
N ILE A 388 3.22 -17.23 19.71
CA ILE A 388 2.65 -17.56 21.02
C ILE A 388 3.07 -18.96 21.47
N GLY A 389 2.99 -19.93 20.55
CA GLY A 389 3.14 -21.36 20.87
C GLY A 389 4.56 -21.88 20.89
N LEU A 390 5.51 -21.22 20.21
CA LEU A 390 6.87 -21.71 20.05
C LEU A 390 7.91 -20.77 20.70
N SER A 391 9.00 -21.37 21.18
CA SER A 391 10.19 -20.63 21.62
C SER A 391 10.90 -19.96 20.45
N LEU A 392 11.38 -18.74 20.66
CA LEU A 392 12.03 -17.90 19.64
C LEU A 392 13.51 -17.70 19.97
N PRO A 393 14.42 -18.49 19.37
CA PRO A 393 15.85 -18.42 19.67
C PRO A 393 16.56 -17.21 19.01
N GLY A 394 15.82 -16.31 18.37
CA GLY A 394 16.38 -15.14 17.66
C GLY A 394 17.03 -15.45 16.30
N ALA A 395 17.16 -16.74 15.93
CA ALA A 395 17.59 -17.23 14.62
C ALA A 395 17.15 -18.68 14.40
N GLY A 396 17.23 -19.18 13.17
CA GLY A 396 16.97 -20.59 12.82
C GLY A 396 15.60 -20.84 12.18
N PRO A 397 15.25 -22.10 11.86
CA PRO A 397 14.08 -22.42 11.03
C PRO A 397 12.74 -21.94 11.62
N VAL A 398 12.51 -22.13 12.92
CA VAL A 398 11.27 -21.67 13.58
C VAL A 398 11.16 -20.14 13.56
N TYR A 399 12.28 -19.46 13.82
CA TYR A 399 12.36 -18.00 13.72
C TYR A 399 12.05 -17.54 12.30
N ASP A 400 12.65 -18.19 11.30
CA ASP A 400 12.42 -17.90 9.89
C ASP A 400 10.95 -18.16 9.48
N ALA A 401 10.31 -19.22 9.98
CA ALA A 401 8.90 -19.50 9.72
C ALA A 401 8.00 -18.35 10.23
N ILE A 402 8.24 -17.87 11.45
CA ILE A 402 7.49 -16.76 12.06
C ILE A 402 7.67 -15.48 11.23
N LEU A 403 8.91 -15.16 10.87
CA LEU A 403 9.21 -13.97 10.08
C LEU A 403 8.64 -14.04 8.67
N HIS A 404 8.78 -15.16 7.96
CA HIS A 404 8.33 -15.27 6.58
C HIS A 404 6.80 -15.36 6.50
N THR A 405 6.11 -15.97 7.46
CA THR A 405 4.65 -15.90 7.52
C THR A 405 4.14 -14.47 7.71
N LEU A 406 4.87 -13.62 8.45
CA LEU A 406 4.52 -12.19 8.54
C LEU A 406 4.96 -11.38 7.31
N PHE A 407 6.25 -11.36 6.98
CA PHE A 407 6.79 -10.48 5.93
C PHE A 407 6.39 -10.95 4.53
N VAL A 408 6.49 -12.24 4.23
CA VAL A 408 6.10 -12.79 2.90
C VAL A 408 4.61 -13.10 2.86
N GLY A 409 4.05 -13.69 3.91
CA GLY A 409 2.64 -14.07 3.95
C GLY A 409 1.71 -12.86 4.09
N PHE A 410 1.87 -12.09 5.15
CA PHE A 410 1.02 -10.93 5.40
C PHE A 410 1.45 -9.71 4.57
N ALA A 411 2.69 -9.21 4.73
CA ALA A 411 3.06 -7.92 4.15
C ALA A 411 3.14 -7.94 2.61
N LEU A 412 3.72 -8.97 1.97
CA LEU A 412 3.72 -9.04 0.50
C LEU A 412 2.34 -9.29 -0.11
N SER A 413 1.42 -9.96 0.59
CA SER A 413 0.02 -10.04 0.13
C SER A 413 -0.63 -8.67 0.12
N MET A 414 -0.35 -7.83 1.12
CA MET A 414 -0.80 -6.43 1.13
C MET A 414 -0.19 -5.63 -0.02
N VAL A 415 1.11 -5.78 -0.27
CA VAL A 415 1.77 -5.14 -1.42
C VAL A 415 1.12 -5.60 -2.73
N PHE A 416 0.85 -6.89 -2.91
CA PHE A 416 0.21 -7.42 -4.11
C PHE A 416 -1.21 -6.88 -4.31
N GLY A 417 -1.97 -6.69 -3.22
CA GLY A 417 -3.31 -6.10 -3.25
C GLY A 417 -3.31 -4.60 -3.53
N HIS A 418 -2.46 -3.83 -2.85
CA HIS A 418 -2.48 -2.36 -2.92
C HIS A 418 -1.63 -1.78 -4.06
N ALA A 419 -0.58 -2.47 -4.53
CA ALA A 419 0.27 -1.95 -5.61
C ALA A 419 -0.51 -1.59 -6.89
N PRO A 420 -1.53 -2.35 -7.34
CA PRO A 420 -2.35 -1.94 -8.47
C PRO A 420 -3.10 -0.62 -8.29
N ILE A 421 -3.32 -0.19 -7.04
CA ILE A 421 -3.99 1.07 -6.67
C ILE A 421 -2.95 2.21 -6.53
N ILE A 422 -1.81 1.92 -5.89
CA ILE A 422 -0.75 2.91 -5.61
C ILE A 422 0.06 3.27 -6.87
N PHE A 423 0.44 2.28 -7.69
CA PHE A 423 1.30 2.54 -8.85
C PHE A 423 0.69 3.54 -9.85
N PRO A 424 -0.62 3.47 -10.17
CA PRO A 424 -1.25 4.47 -11.01
C PRO A 424 -1.13 5.91 -10.51
N SER A 425 -1.23 6.13 -9.20
CA SER A 425 -1.15 7.48 -8.65
C SER A 425 0.29 7.99 -8.54
N VAL A 426 1.25 7.10 -8.28
CA VAL A 426 2.68 7.46 -8.25
C VAL A 426 3.20 7.76 -9.66
N LEU A 427 2.87 6.92 -10.64
CA LEU A 427 3.32 7.04 -12.04
C LEU A 427 2.42 7.91 -12.92
N ASN A 428 1.24 8.30 -12.41
CA ASN A 428 0.19 8.98 -13.16
C ASN A 428 -0.18 8.24 -14.48
N ARG A 429 -0.39 6.93 -14.38
CA ARG A 429 -0.66 6.03 -15.51
C ARG A 429 -1.77 5.06 -15.13
N PRO A 430 -2.83 4.89 -15.93
CA PRO A 430 -3.86 3.90 -15.62
C PRO A 430 -3.27 2.48 -15.67
N LEU A 431 -3.75 1.60 -14.80
CA LEU A 431 -3.37 0.19 -14.77
C LEU A 431 -4.55 -0.67 -15.22
N VAL A 432 -4.27 -1.59 -16.15
CA VAL A 432 -5.29 -2.54 -16.62
C VAL A 432 -5.18 -3.84 -15.85
N PHE A 433 -6.17 -4.11 -15.00
CA PHE A 433 -6.26 -5.37 -14.25
C PHE A 433 -6.43 -6.57 -15.19
N ARG A 434 -5.74 -7.68 -14.88
CA ARG A 434 -5.81 -8.95 -15.61
C ARG A 434 -5.95 -10.11 -14.64
N ARG A 435 -6.66 -11.16 -15.03
CA ARG A 435 -6.78 -12.40 -14.20
C ARG A 435 -5.43 -13.07 -13.90
N ALA A 436 -4.40 -12.80 -14.69
CA ALA A 436 -3.03 -13.25 -14.43
C ALA A 436 -2.47 -12.80 -13.07
N PHE A 437 -3.06 -11.77 -12.44
CA PHE A 437 -2.66 -11.33 -11.10
C PHE A 437 -2.88 -12.40 -10.02
N TYR A 438 -3.88 -13.28 -10.19
CA TYR A 438 -4.07 -14.37 -9.24
C TYR A 438 -2.95 -15.41 -9.27
N VAL A 439 -2.20 -15.52 -10.38
CA VAL A 439 -1.15 -16.55 -10.52
C VAL A 439 -0.04 -16.33 -9.51
N HIS A 440 0.51 -15.11 -9.43
CA HIS A 440 1.61 -14.84 -8.50
C HIS A 440 1.15 -14.92 -7.04
N LEU A 441 -0.11 -14.58 -6.75
CA LEU A 441 -0.68 -14.74 -5.41
C LEU A 441 -0.81 -16.21 -5.00
N VAL A 442 -1.31 -17.06 -5.90
CA VAL A 442 -1.40 -18.51 -5.65
C VAL A 442 -0.02 -19.11 -5.47
N VAL A 443 0.94 -18.77 -6.35
CA VAL A 443 2.33 -19.24 -6.22
C VAL A 443 2.88 -18.83 -4.86
N LEU A 444 2.75 -17.55 -4.46
CA LEU A 444 3.21 -17.05 -3.16
C LEU A 444 2.68 -17.88 -1.98
N HIS A 445 1.38 -18.14 -1.94
CA HIS A 445 0.78 -18.84 -0.80
C HIS A 445 1.14 -20.32 -0.75
N VAL A 446 1.12 -21.01 -1.89
CA VAL A 446 1.50 -22.43 -1.97
C VAL A 446 2.98 -22.59 -1.61
N SER A 447 3.86 -21.75 -2.14
CA SER A 447 5.29 -21.83 -1.86
C SER A 447 5.62 -21.43 -0.43
N LEU A 448 4.90 -20.47 0.16
CA LEU A 448 5.07 -20.10 1.55
C LEU A 448 4.61 -21.21 2.49
N ALA A 449 3.47 -21.86 2.21
CA ALA A 449 3.02 -23.01 2.99
C ALA A 449 4.05 -24.14 2.94
N MET A 450 4.56 -24.45 1.74
CA MET A 450 5.62 -25.44 1.55
C MET A 450 6.88 -25.09 2.35
N ARG A 451 7.31 -23.83 2.27
CA ARG A 451 8.47 -23.32 3.04
C ARG A 451 8.26 -23.44 4.54
N SER A 452 7.14 -22.95 5.07
CA SER A 452 6.83 -22.97 6.50
C SER A 452 6.71 -24.38 7.05
N ILE A 453 6.14 -25.32 6.28
CA ILE A 453 6.14 -26.73 6.64
C ILE A 453 7.57 -27.26 6.70
N GLY A 454 8.42 -26.95 5.71
CA GLY A 454 9.83 -27.32 5.72
C GLY A 454 10.60 -26.75 6.92
N ASP A 455 10.33 -25.50 7.28
CA ASP A 455 10.94 -24.83 8.43
C ASP A 455 10.55 -25.51 9.77
N LEU A 456 9.29 -25.93 9.93
CA LEU A 456 8.78 -26.57 11.15
C LEU A 456 9.10 -28.06 11.25
N THR A 457 9.22 -28.75 10.13
CA THR A 457 9.50 -30.20 10.08
C THR A 457 10.99 -30.52 9.91
N GLY A 458 11.82 -29.52 9.58
CA GLY A 458 13.24 -29.70 9.30
C GLY A 458 13.54 -30.25 7.90
N VAL A 459 12.54 -30.39 7.02
CA VAL A 459 12.72 -30.89 5.65
C VAL A 459 13.33 -29.80 4.76
N SER A 460 14.65 -29.90 4.55
CA SER A 460 15.44 -28.91 3.79
C SER A 460 14.97 -28.69 2.36
N GLU A 461 14.51 -29.72 1.66
CA GLU A 461 14.06 -29.63 0.26
C GLU A 461 12.81 -28.74 0.13
N LEU A 462 11.80 -28.97 0.98
CA LEU A 462 10.58 -28.15 1.01
C LEU A 462 10.91 -26.69 1.31
N ARG A 463 11.86 -26.45 2.23
CA ARG A 463 12.35 -25.11 2.56
C ARG A 463 13.02 -24.45 1.35
N LEU A 464 13.97 -25.11 0.70
CA LEU A 464 14.71 -24.59 -0.45
C LEU A 464 13.80 -24.28 -1.65
N CYS A 465 12.95 -25.24 -2.03
CA CYS A 465 11.98 -25.07 -3.11
C CYS A 465 10.94 -23.99 -2.78
N GLY A 466 10.50 -23.92 -1.52
CA GLY A 466 9.50 -22.95 -1.08
C GLY A 466 10.06 -21.53 -1.11
N GLY A 467 11.32 -21.35 -0.69
CA GLY A 467 12.03 -20.09 -0.85
C GLY A 467 12.20 -19.67 -2.31
N LEU A 468 12.59 -20.59 -3.19
CA LEU A 468 12.74 -20.31 -4.63
C LEU A 468 11.42 -19.86 -5.26
N PHE A 469 10.33 -20.58 -5.00
CA PHE A 469 9.02 -20.22 -5.55
C PHE A 469 8.43 -18.95 -4.91
N ASN A 470 8.74 -18.62 -3.65
CA ASN A 470 8.42 -17.31 -3.08
C ASN A 470 9.10 -16.19 -3.89
N ALA A 471 10.39 -16.32 -4.21
CA ALA A 471 11.09 -15.35 -5.04
C ALA A 471 10.53 -15.29 -6.48
N ALA A 472 10.16 -16.44 -7.05
CA ALA A 472 9.51 -16.49 -8.35
C ALA A 472 8.14 -15.80 -8.35
N ALA A 473 7.35 -15.91 -7.27
CA ALA A 473 6.09 -15.19 -7.11
C ALA A 473 6.29 -13.68 -7.16
N ILE A 474 7.31 -13.16 -6.46
CA ILE A 474 7.67 -11.73 -6.51
C ILE A 474 8.06 -11.33 -7.94
N GLY A 475 8.88 -12.12 -8.63
CA GLY A 475 9.25 -11.86 -10.03
C GLY A 475 8.04 -11.83 -10.97
N LEU A 476 7.12 -12.79 -10.83
CA LEU A 476 5.88 -12.85 -11.60
C LEU A 476 4.97 -11.64 -11.32
N PHE A 477 4.89 -11.18 -10.06
CA PHE A 477 4.18 -9.96 -9.71
C PHE A 477 4.77 -8.74 -10.44
N LEU A 478 6.10 -8.56 -10.40
CA LEU A 478 6.77 -7.45 -11.09
C LEU A 478 6.51 -7.48 -12.61
N ILE A 479 6.61 -8.65 -13.24
CA ILE A 479 6.32 -8.82 -14.66
C ILE A 479 4.87 -8.45 -14.99
N ASN A 480 3.91 -8.91 -14.19
CA ASN A 480 2.49 -8.60 -14.39
C ASN A 480 2.22 -7.10 -14.22
N MET A 481 2.82 -6.46 -13.21
CA MET A 481 2.72 -5.01 -13.00
C MET A 481 3.25 -4.24 -14.21
N ILE A 482 4.46 -4.54 -14.67
CA ILE A 482 5.08 -3.89 -15.84
C ILE A 482 4.20 -4.05 -17.09
N ARG A 483 3.73 -5.27 -17.37
CA ARG A 483 2.85 -5.55 -18.51
C ARG A 483 1.50 -4.82 -18.41
N SER A 484 0.98 -4.60 -17.21
CA SER A 484 -0.30 -3.91 -17.00
C SER A 484 -0.21 -2.40 -17.22
N ILE A 485 0.98 -1.81 -17.01
CA ILE A 485 1.26 -0.39 -17.26
C ILE A 485 1.63 -0.14 -18.74
N GLN A 486 2.19 -1.14 -19.43
CA GLN A 486 2.72 -1.02 -20.79
C GLN A 486 1.68 -1.15 -21.93
N VAL A 487 0.38 -1.24 -21.65
CA VAL A 487 -0.61 -1.48 -22.70
C VAL A 487 -1.11 -0.17 -23.33
N ARG A 488 -0.34 0.21 -24.37
CA ARG A 488 -0.64 1.00 -25.58
C ARG A 488 -1.02 2.49 -25.45
N GLY A 489 -0.02 3.31 -25.80
CA GLY A 489 -0.24 4.36 -26.81
C GLY A 489 -0.60 3.75 -28.18
N PRO A 490 -1.18 4.55 -29.09
CA PRO A 490 -1.93 4.05 -30.24
C PRO A 490 -1.10 3.13 -31.14
N ARG A 491 -1.67 1.99 -31.55
CA ARG A 491 -1.25 1.32 -32.77
C ARG A 491 -1.52 2.32 -33.90
N ARG A 492 -0.47 2.90 -34.49
CA ARG A 492 -0.59 3.53 -35.81
C ARG A 492 -1.08 2.44 -36.76
N ALA A 493 -2.33 2.54 -37.19
CA ALA A 493 -2.78 1.85 -38.39
C ALA A 493 -2.01 2.48 -39.55
N LEU A 494 -1.21 1.65 -40.22
CA LEU A 494 -0.65 1.95 -41.54
C LEU A 494 -1.74 1.81 -42.59
#